data_AF-A0A941NAS7-F1
#
_entry.id   AF-A0A941NAS7-F1
#
_cell.length_a   1.000
_cell.length_b   1.000
_cell.length_c   1.000
_cell.angle_alpha   90.00
_cell.angle_beta   90.00
_cell.angle_gamma   90.00
#
_symmetry.space_group_name_H-M   'P 1'
#
loop_
_entity.id
_entity.type
_entity.pdbx_description
1 polymer ?
#
loop_
_entity_poly.entity_id
_entity_poly.type
_entity_poly.pdbx_seq_one_letter_code
_entity_poly.pdbx_strand_id
1 'polypeptide(L)'
;MLLAPASWYAAVPGVTLEGPFNHHFIGDIGLAFIASGVGMMVGFRMGKTAATLALAGATWPTLHACFHVWEWLTGGLPSDMYILVSTGIGVIVVSFLGFALAWMRAKQERVV
;
A
#
# COMPACT_ATOMS: atom_id res chain seq x y z
N MET A 1 1.69 -9.04 -9.77
CA MET A 1 2.94 -9.56 -9.16
C MET A 1 2.91 -11.08 -8.94
N LEU A 2 1.91 -11.68 -8.29
CA LEU A 2 1.91 -13.13 -8.00
C LEU A 2 1.83 -14.05 -9.23
N LEU A 3 1.05 -13.69 -10.25
CA LEU A 3 0.86 -14.53 -11.45
C LEU A 3 2.01 -14.43 -12.45
N ALA A 4 2.68 -13.27 -12.50
CA ALA A 4 3.76 -12.97 -13.44
C ALA A 4 4.78 -12.03 -12.77
N PRO A 5 5.59 -12.53 -11.81
CA PRO A 5 6.46 -11.69 -10.98
C PRO A 5 7.56 -11.02 -11.77
N ALA A 6 8.16 -11.71 -12.74
CA ALA A 6 9.21 -11.13 -13.60
C ALA A 6 8.67 -10.00 -14.48
N SER A 7 7.50 -10.19 -15.11
CA SER A 7 6.86 -9.13 -15.91
C SER A 7 6.45 -7.94 -15.06
N TRP A 8 5.94 -8.18 -13.85
CA TRP A 8 5.61 -7.11 -12.90
C TRP A 8 6.87 -6.32 -12.50
N TYR A 9 7.95 -7.01 -12.14
CA TYR A 9 9.23 -6.39 -11.76
C TYR A 9 9.79 -5.50 -12.88
N ALA A 10 9.70 -5.94 -14.13
CA ALA A 10 10.18 -5.17 -15.28
C ALA A 10 9.25 -4.00 -15.68
N ALA A 11 7.97 -4.05 -15.32
CA ALA A 11 6.97 -3.09 -15.79
C ALA A 11 6.61 -2.01 -14.76
N VAL A 12 6.77 -2.29 -13.46
CA VAL A 12 6.42 -1.31 -12.41
C VAL A 12 7.53 -0.25 -12.28
N PRO A 13 7.20 1.04 -12.35
CA PRO A 13 8.19 2.11 -12.29
C PRO A 13 8.96 2.10 -10.99
N GLY A 14 10.28 2.33 -11.07
CA GLY A 14 11.17 2.41 -9.92
C GLY A 14 11.57 1.06 -9.31
N VAL A 15 10.79 0.00 -9.47
CA VAL A 15 11.06 -1.30 -8.82
C VAL A 15 12.43 -1.88 -9.19
N THR A 16 12.86 -1.73 -10.44
CA THR A 16 14.19 -2.23 -10.87
C THR A 16 15.36 -1.42 -10.34
N LEU A 17 15.11 -0.24 -9.75
CA LEU A 17 16.14 0.60 -9.13
C LEU A 17 16.45 0.17 -7.69
N GLU A 18 15.53 -0.58 -7.06
CA GLU A 18 15.62 -1.00 -5.65
C GLU A 18 16.42 -2.30 -5.43
N GLY A 19 17.07 -2.82 -6.47
CA GLY A 19 17.92 -4.02 -6.40
C GLY A 19 17.46 -5.14 -7.34
N PRO A 20 18.18 -6.27 -7.35
CA PRO A 20 17.94 -7.36 -8.29
C PRO A 20 16.60 -8.09 -8.05
N PHE A 21 16.09 -8.71 -9.11
CA PHE A 21 14.88 -9.54 -9.05
C PHE A 21 14.97 -10.62 -7.97
N ASN A 22 13.99 -10.63 -7.06
CA ASN A 22 13.82 -11.67 -6.05
C ASN A 22 12.37 -12.16 -6.07
N HIS A 23 12.17 -13.39 -6.53
CA HIS A 23 10.83 -13.99 -6.67
C HIS A 23 10.11 -14.10 -5.31
N HIS A 24 10.81 -14.54 -4.28
CA HIS A 24 10.22 -14.75 -2.95
C HIS A 24 9.74 -13.41 -2.37
N PHE A 25 10.59 -12.39 -2.43
CA PHE A 25 10.26 -11.04 -1.95
C PHE A 25 9.03 -10.44 -2.65
N ILE A 26 8.94 -10.59 -3.98
CA ILE A 26 7.76 -10.16 -4.74
C ILE A 26 6.51 -10.94 -4.31
N GLY A 27 6.67 -12.23 -3.99
CA GLY A 27 5.63 -13.06 -3.40
C GLY A 27 5.10 -12.49 -2.08
N ASP A 28 6.01 -12.14 -1.17
CA ASP A 28 5.67 -11.57 0.15
C ASP A 28 4.91 -10.25 0.01
N ILE A 29 5.36 -9.35 -0.87
CA ILE A 29 4.66 -8.09 -1.17
C ILE A 29 3.25 -8.38 -1.68
N GLY A 30 3.11 -9.36 -2.58
CA GLY A 30 1.81 -9.74 -3.14
C GLY A 30 0.84 -10.26 -2.09
N LEU A 31 1.33 -11.11 -1.17
CA LEU A 31 0.52 -11.62 -0.06
C LEU A 31 0.13 -10.52 0.92
N ALA A 32 1.03 -9.56 1.20
CA ALA A 32 0.73 -8.40 2.02
C ALA A 32 -0.40 -7.56 1.40
N PHE A 33 -0.33 -7.26 0.10
CA PHE A 33 -1.41 -6.55 -0.62
C PHE A 33 -2.74 -7.32 -0.59
N ILE A 34 -2.72 -8.65 -0.75
CA ILE A 34 -3.96 -9.46 -0.65
C ILE A 34 -4.55 -9.37 0.75
N ALA A 35 -3.74 -9.57 1.79
CA ALA A 35 -4.20 -9.50 3.17
C ALA A 35 -4.78 -8.11 3.50
N SER A 36 -4.09 -7.05 3.08
CA SER A 36 -4.56 -5.67 3.19
C SER A 36 -5.87 -5.42 2.46
N GLY A 37 -5.95 -5.84 1.20
CA GLY A 37 -7.15 -5.70 0.37
C GLY A 37 -8.34 -6.43 0.97
N VAL A 38 -8.16 -7.66 1.45
CA VAL A 38 -9.22 -8.43 2.12
C VAL A 38 -9.72 -7.71 3.38
N GLY A 39 -8.82 -7.25 4.25
CA GLY A 39 -9.19 -6.49 5.45
C GLY A 39 -10.00 -5.23 5.11
N MET A 40 -9.54 -4.45 4.14
CA MET A 40 -10.24 -3.24 3.68
C MET A 40 -11.60 -3.54 3.04
N MET A 41 -11.72 -4.60 2.23
CA MET A 41 -13.00 -5.02 1.63
C MET A 41 -14.02 -5.45 2.67
N VAL A 42 -13.59 -6.08 3.78
CA VAL A 42 -14.50 -6.42 4.89
C VAL A 42 -15.12 -5.15 5.50
N GLY A 43 -14.43 -4.01 5.43
CA GLY A 43 -14.91 -2.71 5.89
C GLY A 43 -16.21 -2.20 5.24
N PHE A 44 -16.61 -2.76 4.09
CA PHE A 44 -17.93 -2.50 3.50
C PHE A 44 -19.10 -3.05 4.34
N ARG A 45 -18.83 -3.93 5.31
CA ARG A 45 -19.84 -4.46 6.24
C ARG A 45 -20.04 -3.53 7.44
N MET A 46 -21.20 -3.69 8.09
CA MET A 46 -21.52 -2.98 9.34
C MET A 46 -20.86 -3.63 10.57
N GLY A 47 -20.64 -2.85 11.63
CA GLY A 47 -20.16 -3.35 12.92
C GLY A 47 -18.68 -3.13 13.22
N LYS A 48 -18.36 -3.17 14.52
CA LYS A 48 -17.02 -2.95 15.07
C LYS A 48 -15.95 -3.85 14.46
N THR A 49 -16.20 -5.15 14.37
CA THR A 49 -15.24 -6.11 13.81
C THR A 49 -14.87 -5.78 12.37
N ALA A 50 -15.85 -5.39 11.54
CA ALA A 50 -15.60 -5.01 10.16
C ALA A 50 -14.73 -3.76 10.06
N ALA A 51 -14.99 -2.75 10.90
CA ALA A 51 -14.18 -1.54 10.95
C ALA A 51 -12.76 -1.80 11.48
N THR A 52 -12.60 -2.65 12.49
CA THR A 52 -11.28 -3.07 13.00
C THR A 52 -10.47 -3.78 11.92
N LEU A 53 -11.09 -4.70 11.15
CA LEU A 53 -10.41 -5.40 10.05
C LEU A 53 -10.04 -4.46 8.90
N ALA A 54 -10.87 -3.44 8.63
CA ALA A 54 -10.56 -2.41 7.65
C ALA A 54 -9.33 -1.59 8.05
N LEU A 55 -9.23 -1.20 9.33
CA LEU A 55 -8.05 -0.52 9.88
C LEU A 55 -6.80 -1.40 9.82
N ALA A 56 -6.92 -2.67 10.21
CA ALA A 56 -5.82 -3.63 10.11
C ALA A 56 -5.35 -3.77 8.65
N GLY A 57 -6.29 -3.89 7.71
CA GLY A 57 -5.98 -3.97 6.28
C GLY A 57 -5.29 -2.72 5.74
N ALA A 58 -5.68 -1.53 6.18
CA ALA A 58 -5.08 -0.26 5.79
C ALA A 58 -3.68 -0.01 6.39
N THR A 59 -3.23 -0.83 7.34
CA THR A 59 -1.99 -0.57 8.09
C THR A 59 -0.75 -0.71 7.21
N TRP A 60 -0.56 -1.85 6.55
CA TRP A 60 0.61 -2.08 5.71
C TRP A 60 0.77 -1.08 4.55
N PRO A 61 -0.25 -0.76 3.72
CA PRO A 61 -0.09 0.22 2.65
C PRO A 61 0.24 1.62 3.18
N THR A 62 -0.29 1.98 4.36
CA THR A 62 0.03 3.28 5.00
C THR A 62 1.47 3.31 5.49
N LEU A 63 1.94 2.27 6.17
CA LEU A 63 3.35 2.18 6.59
C LEU A 63 4.30 2.19 5.38
N HIS A 64 3.92 1.50 4.30
CA HIS A 64 4.66 1.49 3.06
C HIS A 64 4.71 2.90 2.42
N ALA A 65 3.58 3.62 2.38
CA ALA A 65 3.55 5.02 1.93
C ALA A 65 4.44 5.93 2.78
N CYS A 66 4.44 5.75 4.12
CA CYS A 66 5.35 6.48 5.00
C CYS A 66 6.82 6.20 4.68
N PHE A 67 7.15 4.97 4.28
CA PHE A 67 8.51 4.61 3.88
C PHE A 67 8.95 5.33 2.61
N HIS A 68 8.10 5.40 1.58
CA HIS A 68 8.37 6.21 0.38
C HIS A 68 8.55 7.70 0.69
N VAL A 69 7.71 8.25 1.58
CA VAL A 69 7.86 9.64 2.04
C VAL A 69 9.21 9.83 2.73
N TRP A 70 9.61 8.89 3.58
CA TRP A 70 10.91 8.92 4.24
C TRP A 70 12.09 8.88 3.25
N GLU A 71 12.01 8.03 2.22
CA GLU A 71 13.01 7.98 1.15
C GLU A 71 13.11 9.31 0.41
N TRP A 72 11.97 9.97 0.12
CA TRP A 72 11.98 11.29 -0.51
C TRP A 72 12.57 12.38 0.38
N LEU A 73 12.31 12.32 1.69
CA LEU A 73 12.85 13.28 2.65
C LEU A 73 14.38 13.14 2.82
N THR A 74 14.91 11.92 2.70
CA THR A 74 16.33 11.63 2.95
C THR A 74 17.19 11.56 1.70
N GLY A 75 16.62 11.11 0.57
CA GLY A 75 17.29 10.95 -0.72
C GLY A 75 16.88 11.98 -1.79
N GLY A 76 15.87 12.80 -1.51
CA GLY A 76 15.29 13.73 -2.48
C GLY A 76 14.20 13.09 -3.34
N LEU A 77 13.48 13.94 -4.10
CA LEU A 77 12.43 13.48 -5.00
C LEU A 77 13.02 12.74 -6.22
N PRO A 78 12.32 11.72 -6.75
CA PRO A 78 12.68 11.10 -8.03
C PRO A 78 12.76 12.15 -9.15
N SER A 79 13.86 12.13 -9.91
CA SER A 79 14.03 12.97 -11.09
C SER A 79 13.15 12.52 -12.25
N ASP A 80 12.82 11.23 -12.31
CA ASP A 80 11.87 10.66 -13.25
C ASP A 80 10.43 11.00 -12.83
N MET A 81 9.74 11.78 -13.67
CA MET A 81 8.37 12.23 -13.42
C MET A 81 7.35 11.09 -13.39
N TYR A 82 7.58 10.01 -14.14
CA TYR A 82 6.68 8.87 -14.15
C TYR A 82 6.74 8.16 -12.80
N ILE A 83 7.95 7.92 -12.26
CA ILE A 83 8.15 7.36 -10.92
C ILE A 83 7.56 8.28 -9.85
N LEU A 84 7.86 9.59 -9.93
CA LEU A 84 7.35 10.57 -8.97
C LEU A 84 5.82 10.55 -8.89
N VAL A 85 5.14 10.60 -10.04
CA VAL A 85 3.68 10.61 -10.10
C VAL A 85 3.08 9.26 -9.72
N SER A 86 3.65 8.14 -10.20
CA SER A 86 3.12 6.80 -9.87
C SER A 86 3.23 6.49 -8.38
N THR A 87 4.35 6.85 -7.74
CA THR A 87 4.53 6.67 -6.30
C THR A 87 3.70 7.68 -5.51
N GLY A 88 3.72 8.96 -5.90
CA GLY A 88 2.97 10.02 -5.23
C GLY A 88 1.47 9.76 -5.21
N ILE A 89 0.89 9.38 -6.34
CA ILE A 89 -0.56 9.13 -6.42
C ILE A 89 -0.87 7.69 -6.05
N GLY A 90 -0.28 6.74 -6.77
CA GLY A 90 -0.64 5.32 -6.70
C GLY A 90 -0.26 4.63 -5.41
N VAL A 91 0.76 5.13 -4.71
CA VAL A 91 1.19 4.59 -3.42
C VAL A 91 0.81 5.54 -2.28
N ILE A 92 1.31 6.77 -2.28
CA ILE A 92 1.17 7.68 -1.13
C ILE A 92 -0.28 8.14 -0.94
N VAL A 93 -0.85 8.84 -1.93
CA VAL A 93 -2.21 9.42 -1.80
C VAL A 93 -3.26 8.34 -1.61
N VAL A 94 -3.24 7.27 -2.42
CA VAL A 94 -4.22 6.18 -2.32
C VAL A 94 -4.16 5.49 -0.95
N SER A 95 -2.97 5.25 -0.40
CA SER A 95 -2.83 4.58 0.90
C SER A 95 -3.37 5.44 2.04
N PHE A 96 -3.01 6.72 2.09
CA PHE A 96 -3.51 7.62 3.12
C PHE A 96 -5.02 7.86 3.01
N LEU A 97 -5.57 7.93 1.80
CA LEU A 97 -7.01 8.01 1.59
C LEU A 97 -7.70 6.74 2.11
N GLY A 98 -7.17 5.56 1.78
CA GLY A 98 -7.68 4.28 2.28
C GLY A 98 -7.70 4.20 3.81
N PHE A 99 -6.61 4.65 4.45
CA PHE A 99 -6.54 4.75 5.91
C PHE A 99 -7.55 5.73 6.48
N ALA A 100 -7.69 6.92 5.90
CA ALA A 100 -8.65 7.93 6.34
C ALA A 100 -10.09 7.39 6.29
N LEU A 101 -10.47 6.69 5.22
CA LEU A 101 -11.79 6.06 5.09
C LEU A 101 -11.99 4.94 6.13
N ALA A 102 -10.99 4.08 6.33
CA ALA A 102 -11.04 3.03 7.36
C ALA A 102 -11.14 3.63 8.78
N TRP A 103 -10.45 4.74 9.04
CA TRP A 103 -10.50 5.47 10.29
C TRP A 103 -11.86 6.11 10.54
N MET A 104 -12.43 6.79 9.53
CA MET A 104 -13.79 7.33 9.61
C MET A 104 -14.81 6.25 9.94
N ARG A 105 -14.67 5.07 9.31
CA ARG A 105 -15.50 3.91 9.59
C ARG A 105 -15.34 3.42 11.03
N ALA A 106 -14.12 3.35 11.54
CA ALA A 106 -13.84 2.96 12.92
C ALA A 106 -14.42 3.92 13.95
N LYS A 107 -14.38 5.24 13.69
CA LYS A 107 -15.05 6.24 14.53
C LYS A 107 -16.57 6.05 14.55
N GLN A 108 -17.18 5.81 13.39
CA GLN A 108 -18.63 5.57 13.29
C GLN A 108 -19.07 4.36 14.13
N GLU A 109 -18.25 3.30 14.13
CA GLU A 109 -18.51 2.09 14.91
C GLU A 109 -18.03 2.17 16.37
N ARG A 110 -17.42 3.30 16.78
CA ARG A 110 -16.85 3.49 18.12
C ARG A 110 -15.80 2.43 18.49
N VAL A 111 -14.92 2.15 17.53
CA VAL A 111 -13.72 1.31 17.72
C VAL A 111 -12.55 2.17 18.24
N VAL A 112 -12.45 3.41 17.74
CA VAL A 112 -11.46 4.43 18.12
C VAL A 112 -12.14 5.74 18.48
#